data_AF-A0AAD9SNC3-F1
#
_entry.id   AF-A0AAD9SNC3-F1
#
_cell.length_a   1.000
_cell.length_b   1.000
_cell.length_c   1.000
_cell.angle_alpha   90.00
_cell.angle_beta   90.00
_cell.angle_gamma   90.00
#
_symmetry.space_group_name_H-M   'P 1'
#
loop_
_entity.id
_entity.type
_entity.pdbx_description
1 polymer ?
#
loop_
_entity_poly.entity_id
_entity_poly.type
_entity_poly.pdbx_seq_one_letter_code
_entity_poly.pdbx_strand_id
1 'polypeptide(L)'
;MTAVSDDIPARPQGDPETQFLCLTICGYRRPGMSEADYRHHMTKVSAPMTKDLMVKYGVKRWTMIHNTTESRDFMKQLFDHQMANLADFDCFSQVVFKDVADYKRMKEDPWYKKHLAGDHEKFADTKKSMMTIGWITEFIRDGEVVDGMKDCAMMSLSFIAVPVLLETTRDAPQLLTAWTRTYHYGHLALPTMSVGTFLLYIYAARASKGKGRSRGILAAAGVATVAMVPFTWAFMLPTNDELFRLQAASVTEPGVAGFDAVREMVTSWSWMHVMRSLMPLVGAILGASAILAG
;
A
#
# COMPACT_ATOMS: atom_id res chain seq x y z
N MET A 1 36.33 -11.34 -34.82
CA MET A 1 35.29 -10.91 -33.87
C MET A 1 35.56 -11.64 -32.56
N THR A 2 36.14 -10.96 -31.59
CA THR A 2 36.27 -11.46 -30.22
C THR A 2 34.86 -11.56 -29.63
N ALA A 3 34.51 -12.74 -29.10
CA ALA A 3 33.25 -12.92 -28.38
C ALA A 3 33.24 -11.95 -27.20
N VAL A 4 32.25 -11.07 -27.16
CA VAL A 4 32.00 -10.19 -26.00
C VAL A 4 31.58 -11.13 -24.86
N SER A 5 32.32 -11.10 -23.75
CA SER A 5 31.90 -11.72 -22.49
C SER A 5 30.62 -11.05 -22.04
N ASP A 6 29.54 -11.83 -21.83
CA ASP A 6 28.30 -11.32 -21.24
C ASP A 6 28.55 -11.07 -19.74
N ASP A 7 29.17 -9.93 -19.43
CA ASP A 7 29.33 -9.47 -18.05
C ASP A 7 27.94 -9.08 -17.51
N ILE A 8 27.28 -10.03 -16.84
CA ILE A 8 25.96 -9.83 -16.24
C ILE A 8 26.07 -8.69 -15.22
N PRO A 9 25.33 -7.58 -15.38
CA PRO A 9 25.38 -6.47 -14.45
C PRO A 9 24.99 -6.91 -13.03
N ALA A 10 25.64 -6.32 -12.03
CA ALA A 10 25.24 -6.50 -10.64
C ALA A 10 23.78 -6.05 -10.45
N ARG A 11 23.13 -6.59 -9.42
CA ARG A 11 21.80 -6.12 -8.99
C ARG A 11 21.85 -4.61 -8.70
N PRO A 12 20.73 -3.88 -8.80
CA PRO A 12 20.69 -2.46 -8.42
C PRO A 12 21.36 -2.23 -7.06
N GLN A 13 22.26 -1.24 -6.99
CA GLN A 13 22.96 -0.89 -5.75
C GLN A 13 21.94 -0.46 -4.68
N GLY A 14 22.13 -0.90 -3.43
CA GLY A 14 21.26 -0.54 -2.32
C GLY A 14 21.11 -1.64 -1.25
N ASP A 15 20.32 -1.32 -0.23
CA ASP A 15 19.87 -2.25 0.80
C ASP A 15 19.05 -3.39 0.15
N PRO A 16 19.27 -4.67 0.49
CA PRO A 16 18.41 -5.77 0.05
C PRO A 16 16.89 -5.50 0.24
N GLU A 17 16.51 -4.67 1.21
CA GLU A 17 15.12 -4.26 1.46
C GLU A 17 14.53 -3.32 0.39
N THR A 18 15.36 -2.66 -0.45
CA THR A 18 14.96 -1.79 -1.56
C THR A 18 15.00 -2.50 -2.92
N GLN A 19 15.42 -3.76 -2.97
CA GLN A 19 15.50 -4.54 -4.21
C GLN A 19 14.18 -5.26 -4.50
N PHE A 20 13.65 -5.04 -5.70
CA PHE A 20 12.42 -5.69 -6.15
C PHE A 20 12.58 -6.30 -7.54
N LEU A 21 11.96 -7.47 -7.72
CA LEU A 21 11.76 -8.11 -9.01
C LEU A 21 10.41 -7.67 -9.59
N CYS A 22 10.38 -7.46 -10.90
CA CYS A 22 9.16 -7.28 -11.66
C CYS A 22 9.00 -8.43 -12.66
N LEU A 23 8.03 -9.31 -12.41
CA LEU A 23 7.57 -10.26 -13.42
C LEU A 23 6.62 -9.52 -14.38
N THR A 24 7.02 -9.40 -15.65
CA THR A 24 6.21 -8.79 -16.71
C THR A 24 5.67 -9.87 -17.64
N ILE A 25 4.36 -9.89 -17.82
CA ILE A 25 3.67 -10.72 -18.80
C ILE A 25 3.19 -9.80 -19.92
N CYS A 26 3.69 -10.03 -21.13
CA CYS A 26 3.25 -9.39 -22.36
C CYS A 26 2.13 -10.26 -22.95
N GLY A 27 0.90 -9.94 -22.58
CA GLY A 27 -0.28 -10.75 -22.85
C GLY A 27 -0.94 -10.41 -24.18
N TYR A 28 -1.30 -11.44 -24.93
CA TYR A 28 -2.26 -11.36 -26.02
C TYR A 28 -3.59 -11.93 -25.57
N ARG A 29 -4.68 -11.29 -25.97
CA ARG A 29 -6.02 -11.85 -25.76
C ARG A 29 -6.23 -13.06 -26.65
N ARG A 30 -7.12 -13.95 -26.22
CA ARG A 30 -7.50 -15.13 -27.00
C ARG A 30 -8.03 -14.72 -28.38
N PRO A 31 -7.72 -15.46 -29.47
CA PRO A 31 -8.29 -15.20 -30.78
C PRO A 31 -9.82 -15.10 -30.74
N GLY A 32 -10.36 -14.08 -31.41
CA GLY A 32 -11.81 -13.81 -31.43
C GLY A 32 -12.37 -13.10 -30.20
N MET A 33 -11.56 -12.80 -29.17
CA MET A 33 -12.00 -12.03 -28.00
C MET A 33 -11.90 -10.52 -28.24
N SER A 34 -12.91 -9.75 -27.83
CA SER A 34 -12.86 -8.29 -27.90
C SER A 34 -11.92 -7.69 -26.84
N GLU A 35 -11.43 -6.46 -27.05
CA GLU A 35 -10.62 -5.76 -26.04
C GLU A 35 -11.42 -5.51 -24.75
N ALA A 36 -12.72 -5.27 -24.89
CA ALA A 36 -13.65 -5.04 -23.79
C ALA A 36 -13.82 -6.30 -22.93
N ASP A 37 -14.08 -7.45 -23.56
CA ASP A 37 -14.25 -8.73 -22.85
C ASP A 37 -12.95 -9.16 -22.17
N TYR A 38 -11.81 -8.96 -22.85
CA TYR A 38 -10.50 -9.25 -22.29
C TYR A 38 -10.24 -8.44 -21.02
N ARG A 39 -10.41 -7.11 -21.08
CA ARG A 39 -10.29 -6.23 -19.92
C ARG A 39 -11.30 -6.57 -18.82
N HIS A 40 -12.54 -6.88 -19.20
CA HIS A 40 -13.58 -7.27 -18.24
C HIS A 40 -13.17 -8.52 -17.48
N HIS A 41 -12.76 -9.58 -18.16
CA HIS A 41 -12.35 -10.83 -17.52
C HIS A 41 -11.17 -10.59 -16.57
N MET A 42 -10.12 -9.91 -17.04
CA MET A 42 -8.94 -9.62 -16.22
C MET A 42 -9.29 -8.82 -14.95
N THR A 43 -10.11 -7.77 -15.08
CA THR A 43 -10.36 -6.82 -13.97
C THR A 43 -11.53 -7.20 -13.07
N LYS A 44 -12.52 -7.93 -13.58
CA LYS A 44 -13.76 -8.29 -12.86
C LYS A 44 -13.83 -9.76 -12.46
N VAL A 45 -13.00 -10.63 -13.04
CA VAL A 45 -12.96 -12.07 -12.72
C VAL A 45 -11.61 -12.45 -12.12
N SER A 46 -10.51 -12.33 -12.89
CA SER A 46 -9.20 -12.82 -12.47
C SER A 46 -8.62 -12.02 -11.30
N ALA A 47 -8.68 -10.68 -11.35
CA ALA A 47 -8.10 -9.85 -10.31
C ALA A 47 -8.77 -10.02 -8.93
N PRO A 48 -10.11 -9.96 -8.78
CA PRO A 48 -10.78 -10.21 -7.50
C PRO A 48 -10.46 -11.59 -6.91
N MET A 49 -10.31 -12.60 -7.76
CA MET A 49 -10.00 -13.97 -7.36
C MET A 49 -8.54 -14.17 -6.90
N THR A 50 -7.62 -13.29 -7.33
CA THR A 50 -6.16 -13.50 -7.20
C THR A 50 -5.48 -12.52 -6.26
N LYS A 51 -5.95 -11.27 -6.17
CA LYS A 51 -5.22 -10.17 -5.52
C LYS A 51 -4.92 -10.42 -4.04
N ASP A 52 -5.87 -10.99 -3.29
CA ASP A 52 -5.69 -11.21 -1.84
C ASP A 52 -4.70 -12.35 -1.58
N LEU A 53 -4.69 -13.35 -2.48
CA LEU A 53 -3.68 -14.41 -2.47
C LEU A 53 -2.29 -13.86 -2.79
N MET A 54 -2.17 -12.98 -3.77
CA MET A 54 -0.92 -12.29 -4.08
C MET A 54 -0.37 -11.51 -2.88
N VAL A 55 -1.24 -10.78 -2.17
CA VAL A 55 -0.88 -10.07 -0.93
C VAL A 55 -0.41 -11.05 0.15
N LYS A 56 -1.14 -12.16 0.37
CA LYS A 56 -0.76 -13.21 1.34
C LYS A 56 0.66 -13.73 1.11
N TYR A 57 1.10 -13.82 -0.14
CA TYR A 57 2.43 -14.28 -0.53
C TYR A 57 3.40 -13.14 -0.86
N GLY A 58 3.20 -11.94 -0.31
CA GLY A 58 4.23 -10.90 -0.31
C GLY A 58 4.39 -10.13 -1.63
N VAL A 59 3.47 -10.27 -2.58
CA VAL A 59 3.41 -9.37 -3.75
C VAL A 59 3.13 -7.95 -3.26
N LYS A 60 3.98 -7.01 -3.67
CA LYS A 60 3.92 -5.60 -3.26
C LYS A 60 3.09 -4.73 -4.20
N ARG A 61 3.10 -5.06 -5.48
CA ARG A 61 2.35 -4.34 -6.51
C ARG A 61 1.96 -5.29 -7.63
N TRP A 62 0.73 -5.16 -8.11
CA TRP A 62 0.28 -5.80 -9.34
C TRP A 62 -0.48 -4.78 -10.19
N THR A 63 -0.05 -4.59 -11.43
CA THR A 63 -0.67 -3.68 -12.39
C THR A 63 -1.00 -4.40 -13.69
N MET A 64 -2.07 -3.96 -14.34
CA MET A 64 -2.48 -4.40 -15.68
C MET A 64 -2.61 -3.16 -16.57
N ILE A 65 -1.68 -2.99 -17.50
CA ILE A 65 -1.70 -1.91 -18.49
C ILE A 65 -2.35 -2.47 -19.73
N HIS A 66 -3.58 -2.02 -20.03
CA HIS A 66 -4.33 -2.50 -21.18
C HIS A 66 -4.02 -1.60 -22.38
N ASN A 67 -3.36 -2.17 -23.38
CA ASN A 67 -3.03 -1.47 -24.62
C ASN A 67 -4.25 -1.59 -25.54
N THR A 68 -5.19 -0.67 -25.42
CA THR A 68 -6.35 -0.58 -26.30
C THR A 68 -5.95 -0.02 -27.67
N THR A 69 -6.82 -0.18 -28.66
CA THR A 69 -6.69 0.49 -29.95
C THR A 69 -6.48 2.00 -29.78
N GLU A 70 -7.28 2.65 -28.93
CA GLU A 70 -7.16 4.08 -28.60
C GLU A 70 -5.77 4.44 -28.01
N SER A 71 -5.30 3.69 -27.01
CA SER A 71 -4.01 4.00 -26.37
C SER A 71 -2.82 3.80 -27.31
N ARG A 72 -2.89 2.83 -28.23
CA ARG A 72 -1.88 2.62 -29.26
C ARG A 72 -1.87 3.78 -30.26
N ASP A 73 -3.02 4.37 -30.57
CA ASP A 73 -3.10 5.53 -31.45
C ASP A 73 -2.38 6.76 -30.88
N PHE A 74 -2.29 6.91 -29.56
CA PHE A 74 -1.49 7.98 -28.94
C PHE A 74 0.00 7.89 -29.26
N MET A 75 0.54 6.70 -29.59
CA MET A 75 1.94 6.56 -29.97
C MET A 75 2.30 7.35 -31.23
N LYS A 76 1.33 7.64 -32.11
CA LYS A 76 1.53 8.50 -33.29
C LYS A 76 2.01 9.90 -32.95
N GLN A 77 1.74 10.38 -31.73
CA GLN A 77 2.18 11.69 -31.24
C GLN A 77 3.57 11.64 -30.60
N LEU A 78 4.11 10.44 -30.34
CA LEU A 78 5.36 10.23 -29.60
C LEU A 78 6.47 9.62 -30.47
N PHE A 79 6.15 9.09 -31.65
CA PHE A 79 7.16 8.52 -32.54
C PHE A 79 8.18 9.57 -32.97
N ASP A 80 9.46 9.19 -32.88
CA ASP A 80 10.57 9.87 -33.52
C ASP A 80 11.24 8.94 -34.55
N HIS A 81 12.28 9.44 -35.21
CA HIS A 81 13.01 8.69 -36.24
C HIS A 81 13.75 7.45 -35.69
N GLN A 82 13.97 7.34 -34.37
CA GLN A 82 14.72 6.26 -33.73
C GLN A 82 13.81 5.20 -33.10
N MET A 83 12.58 5.54 -32.69
CA MET A 83 11.70 4.68 -31.90
C MET A 83 10.30 4.53 -32.52
N ALA A 84 10.22 3.88 -33.69
CA ALA A 84 8.97 3.70 -34.45
C ALA A 84 8.32 2.31 -34.34
N ASN A 85 8.98 1.33 -33.71
CA ASN A 85 8.45 -0.03 -33.60
C ASN A 85 7.35 -0.11 -32.53
N LEU A 86 6.12 -0.37 -32.97
CA LEU A 86 4.97 -0.51 -32.08
C LEU A 86 4.75 -1.98 -31.71
N ALA A 87 4.83 -2.29 -30.41
CA ALA A 87 4.48 -3.61 -29.91
C ALA A 87 2.96 -3.85 -29.99
N ASP A 88 2.55 -5.05 -30.40
CA ASP A 88 1.14 -5.41 -30.62
C ASP A 88 0.50 -6.14 -29.42
N PHE A 89 1.20 -6.27 -28.29
CA PHE A 89 0.63 -6.87 -27.05
C PHE A 89 -0.64 -6.16 -26.61
N ASP A 90 -1.65 -6.90 -26.17
CA ASP A 90 -2.91 -6.35 -25.65
C ASP A 90 -2.82 -5.87 -24.20
N CYS A 91 -1.91 -6.45 -23.41
CA CYS A 91 -1.73 -6.05 -22.02
C CYS A 91 -0.31 -6.30 -21.51
N PHE A 92 0.18 -5.41 -20.64
CA PHE A 92 1.29 -5.72 -19.74
C PHE A 92 0.73 -5.99 -18.34
N SER A 93 0.91 -7.21 -17.83
CA SER A 93 0.67 -7.52 -16.42
C SER A 93 2.00 -7.56 -15.67
N GLN A 94 2.20 -6.65 -14.72
CA GLN A 94 3.45 -6.51 -13.98
C GLN A 94 3.22 -6.83 -12.50
N VAL A 95 3.93 -7.83 -11.98
CA VAL A 95 3.85 -8.28 -10.58
C VAL A 95 5.19 -8.02 -9.90
N VAL A 96 5.18 -7.25 -8.81
CA VAL A 96 6.36 -6.83 -8.08
C VAL A 96 6.47 -7.55 -6.74
N PHE A 97 7.60 -8.19 -6.46
CA PHE A 97 7.88 -8.94 -5.24
C PHE A 97 9.40 -8.98 -4.95
N LYS A 98 9.77 -9.38 -3.73
CA LYS A 98 11.18 -9.46 -3.30
C LYS A 98 11.83 -10.80 -3.67
N ASP A 99 11.11 -11.91 -3.48
CA ASP A 99 11.65 -13.26 -3.68
C ASP A 99 10.75 -14.11 -4.60
N VAL A 100 11.37 -14.75 -5.60
CA VAL A 100 10.73 -15.72 -6.49
C VAL A 100 10.16 -16.91 -5.71
N ALA A 101 10.78 -17.28 -4.59
CA ALA A 101 10.29 -18.36 -3.73
C ALA A 101 8.87 -18.07 -3.23
N ASP A 102 8.54 -16.82 -2.92
CA ASP A 102 7.21 -16.43 -2.45
C ASP A 102 6.16 -16.63 -3.55
N TYR A 103 6.51 -16.23 -4.77
CA TYR A 103 5.68 -16.43 -5.96
C TYR A 103 5.48 -17.91 -6.31
N LYS A 104 6.48 -18.76 -6.06
CA LYS A 104 6.35 -20.23 -6.20
C LYS A 104 5.36 -20.80 -5.18
N ARG A 105 5.49 -20.44 -3.90
CA ARG A 105 4.57 -20.90 -2.84
C ARG A 105 3.12 -20.47 -3.11
N MET A 106 2.92 -19.29 -3.71
CA MET A 106 1.60 -18.85 -4.15
C MET A 106 0.96 -19.82 -5.17
N LYS A 107 1.73 -20.29 -6.17
CA LYS A 107 1.24 -21.25 -7.18
C LYS A 107 0.94 -22.63 -6.60
N GLU A 108 1.55 -22.97 -5.48
CA GLU A 108 1.33 -24.24 -4.78
C GLU A 108 0.07 -24.23 -3.90
N ASP A 109 -0.47 -23.06 -3.59
CA ASP A 109 -1.64 -22.88 -2.73
C ASP A 109 -2.86 -23.66 -3.25
N PRO A 110 -3.60 -24.40 -2.39
CA PRO A 110 -4.78 -25.15 -2.81
C PRO A 110 -5.86 -24.28 -3.48
N TRP A 111 -6.04 -23.04 -3.04
CA TRP A 111 -6.96 -22.09 -3.65
C TRP A 111 -6.52 -21.75 -5.08
N TYR A 112 -5.22 -21.50 -5.27
CA TYR A 112 -4.65 -21.26 -6.60
C TYR A 112 -4.93 -22.42 -7.53
N LYS A 113 -4.58 -23.65 -7.10
CA LYS A 113 -4.75 -24.87 -7.89
C LYS A 113 -6.21 -25.14 -8.26
N LYS A 114 -7.15 -24.85 -7.36
CA LYS A 114 -8.57 -25.12 -7.57
C LYS A 114 -9.28 -24.06 -8.41
N HIS A 115 -8.95 -22.78 -8.24
CA HIS A 115 -9.75 -21.68 -8.80
C HIS A 115 -9.01 -20.85 -9.86
N LEU A 116 -7.67 -20.75 -9.79
CA LEU A 116 -6.88 -19.88 -10.67
C LEU A 116 -6.12 -20.65 -11.75
N ALA A 117 -5.75 -21.91 -11.48
CA ALA A 117 -5.09 -22.76 -12.46
C ALA A 117 -5.98 -22.91 -13.71
N GLY A 118 -5.41 -22.61 -14.88
CA GLY A 118 -6.14 -22.63 -16.15
C GLY A 118 -7.00 -21.40 -16.46
N ASP A 119 -7.14 -20.43 -15.53
CA ASP A 119 -7.97 -19.24 -15.81
C ASP A 119 -7.45 -18.43 -17.01
N HIS A 120 -6.12 -18.38 -17.17
CA HIS A 120 -5.46 -17.70 -18.29
C HIS A 120 -5.90 -18.23 -19.66
N GLU A 121 -6.29 -19.50 -19.78
CA GLU A 121 -6.74 -20.09 -21.05
C GLU A 121 -8.12 -19.57 -21.49
N LYS A 122 -8.89 -19.00 -20.57
CA LYS A 122 -10.22 -18.46 -20.87
C LYS A 122 -10.16 -17.11 -21.60
N PHE A 123 -9.11 -16.33 -21.36
CA PHE A 123 -9.01 -14.95 -21.83
C PHE A 123 -7.73 -14.63 -22.61
N ALA A 124 -6.63 -15.37 -22.41
CA ALA A 124 -5.34 -15.10 -23.06
C ALA A 124 -4.98 -16.14 -24.13
N ASP A 125 -4.26 -15.70 -25.15
CA ASP A 125 -3.49 -16.57 -26.03
C ASP A 125 -2.16 -16.92 -25.33
N THR A 126 -2.16 -18.04 -24.62
CA THR A 126 -0.99 -18.51 -23.85
C THR A 126 0.16 -18.99 -24.72
N LYS A 127 -0.06 -19.17 -26.04
CA LYS A 127 0.99 -19.57 -26.99
C LYS A 127 1.74 -18.37 -27.55
N LYS A 128 1.03 -17.24 -27.75
CA LYS A 128 1.63 -15.99 -28.24
C LYS A 128 2.16 -15.11 -27.09
N SER A 129 1.54 -15.19 -25.91
CA SER A 129 1.94 -14.37 -24.75
C SER A 129 3.35 -14.71 -24.27
N MET A 130 4.08 -13.68 -23.85
CA MET A 130 5.49 -13.80 -23.44
C MET A 130 5.67 -13.33 -21.99
N MET A 131 6.72 -13.82 -21.33
CA MET A 131 7.03 -13.43 -19.95
C MET A 131 8.52 -13.09 -19.81
N THR A 132 8.81 -12.10 -18.99
CA THR A 132 10.18 -11.74 -18.59
C THR A 132 10.20 -11.30 -17.12
N ILE A 133 11.37 -11.36 -16.49
CA ILE A 133 11.57 -10.91 -15.11
C ILE A 133 12.85 -10.09 -15.02
N GLY A 134 12.81 -8.98 -14.28
CA GLY A 134 13.97 -8.10 -14.12
C GLY A 134 13.95 -7.35 -12.79
N TRP A 135 15.10 -6.79 -12.42
CA TRP A 135 15.23 -5.93 -11.25
C TRP A 135 14.67 -4.54 -11.54
N ILE A 136 13.98 -3.95 -10.56
CA ILE A 136 13.48 -2.58 -10.64
C ILE A 136 14.57 -1.61 -10.18
N THR A 137 14.94 -0.68 -11.06
CA THR A 137 15.61 0.57 -10.69
C THR A 137 14.63 1.70 -10.93
N GLU A 138 14.19 2.36 -9.86
CA GLU A 138 13.19 3.43 -9.92
C GLU A 138 13.88 4.78 -9.74
N PHE A 139 13.65 5.70 -10.69
CA PHE A 139 14.20 7.06 -10.66
C PHE A 139 13.16 8.13 -10.36
N ILE A 140 11.87 7.83 -10.61
CA ILE A 140 10.77 8.75 -10.40
C ILE A 140 9.61 8.00 -9.75
N ARG A 141 9.08 8.55 -8.67
CA ARG A 141 7.87 8.07 -7.98
C ARG A 141 7.00 9.26 -7.62
N ASP A 142 5.72 9.20 -7.97
CA ASP A 142 4.73 10.25 -7.65
C ASP A 142 5.13 11.68 -8.08
N GLY A 143 5.89 11.78 -9.18
CA GLY A 143 6.38 13.06 -9.74
C GLY A 143 7.69 13.56 -9.14
N GLU A 144 8.27 12.84 -8.19
CA GLU A 144 9.54 13.20 -7.53
C GLU A 144 10.68 12.28 -7.94
N VAL A 145 11.90 12.83 -7.97
CA VAL A 145 13.12 12.05 -8.19
C VAL A 145 13.42 11.20 -6.96
N VAL A 146 13.64 9.90 -7.15
CA VAL A 146 13.95 8.94 -6.08
C VAL A 146 15.20 8.13 -6.41
N ASP A 147 15.80 7.56 -5.38
CA ASP A 147 16.94 6.63 -5.46
C ASP A 147 16.47 5.21 -5.14
N GLY A 148 15.77 4.59 -6.10
CA GLY A 148 15.29 3.22 -6.00
C GLY A 148 13.90 3.04 -5.40
N MET A 149 13.37 1.83 -5.57
CA MET A 149 12.02 1.48 -5.09
C MET A 149 12.06 1.18 -3.59
N LYS A 150 11.20 1.82 -2.79
CA LYS A 150 11.00 1.53 -1.36
C LYS A 150 9.71 0.74 -1.12
N ASP A 151 9.79 -0.21 -0.19
CA ASP A 151 8.62 -0.86 0.42
C ASP A 151 7.85 0.21 1.19
N CYS A 152 6.62 0.55 0.78
CA CYS A 152 5.78 1.49 1.52
C CYS A 152 5.22 0.82 2.78
N ALA A 153 6.09 0.45 3.72
CA ALA A 153 5.71 0.30 5.12
C ALA A 153 5.66 1.71 5.71
N MET A 154 4.55 2.43 5.49
CA MET A 154 4.41 3.80 6.00
C MET A 154 4.47 3.81 7.52
N MET A 155 5.57 4.34 8.05
CA MET A 155 5.68 4.83 9.41
C MET A 155 5.25 6.29 9.45
N SER A 156 4.48 6.66 10.49
CA SER A 156 4.02 8.02 10.83
C SER A 156 2.93 8.63 9.92
N LEU A 157 1.69 8.26 10.19
CA LEU A 157 0.49 8.79 9.52
C LEU A 157 0.23 10.28 9.75
N SER A 158 0.81 10.92 10.77
CA SER A 158 0.44 12.31 11.14
C SER A 158 1.52 13.35 11.01
N PHE A 159 2.80 12.99 11.16
CA PHE A 159 3.89 13.95 10.96
C PHE A 159 4.40 13.96 9.52
N ILE A 160 4.09 12.92 8.72
CA ILE A 160 4.58 12.80 7.34
C ILE A 160 3.40 12.66 6.38
N ALA A 161 2.51 11.68 6.60
CA ALA A 161 1.47 11.42 5.60
C ALA A 161 0.48 12.58 5.45
N VAL A 162 -0.11 13.12 6.52
CA VAL A 162 -1.10 14.21 6.38
C VAL A 162 -0.55 15.49 5.72
N PRO A 163 0.62 16.04 6.11
CA PRO A 163 1.21 17.17 5.39
C PRO A 163 1.39 16.90 3.89
N VAL A 164 1.92 15.73 3.54
CA VAL A 164 2.08 15.31 2.14
C VAL A 164 0.73 15.24 1.42
N LEU A 165 -0.32 14.69 2.05
CA LEU A 165 -1.66 14.67 1.45
C LEU A 165 -2.18 16.08 1.19
N LEU A 166 -2.01 17.00 2.14
CA LEU A 166 -2.47 18.39 2.01
C LEU A 166 -1.69 19.18 0.94
N GLU A 167 -0.42 18.82 0.69
CA GLU A 167 0.44 19.46 -0.30
C GLU A 167 0.28 18.89 -1.71
N THR A 168 0.07 17.57 -1.83
CA THR A 168 0.08 16.86 -3.12
C THR A 168 -1.29 16.75 -3.78
N THR A 169 -2.38 16.85 -3.01
CA THR A 169 -3.73 16.74 -3.54
C THR A 169 -4.25 18.09 -4.02
N ARG A 170 -5.01 18.07 -5.13
CA ARG A 170 -5.54 19.29 -5.77
C ARG A 170 -7.06 19.34 -5.85
N ASP A 171 -7.73 18.25 -5.48
CA ASP A 171 -9.18 18.14 -5.47
C ASP A 171 -9.70 17.32 -4.28
N ALA A 172 -10.98 17.52 -3.95
CA ALA A 172 -11.63 16.89 -2.80
C ALA A 172 -11.69 15.36 -2.89
N PRO A 173 -12.13 14.75 -4.01
CA PRO A 173 -12.17 13.29 -4.15
C PRO A 173 -10.80 12.62 -3.95
N GLN A 174 -9.73 13.22 -4.46
CA GLN A 174 -8.37 12.72 -4.31
C GLN A 174 -7.94 12.78 -2.84
N LEU A 175 -8.15 13.91 -2.16
CA LEU A 175 -7.82 14.08 -0.74
C LEU A 175 -8.62 13.12 0.16
N LEU A 176 -9.93 12.98 -0.07
CA LEU A 176 -10.80 12.05 0.67
C LEU A 176 -10.36 10.60 0.50
N THR A 177 -10.01 10.20 -0.73
CA THR A 177 -9.53 8.86 -1.04
C THR A 177 -8.19 8.58 -0.34
N ALA A 178 -7.27 9.53 -0.41
CA ALA A 178 -5.94 9.39 0.19
C ALA A 178 -6.01 9.37 1.73
N TRP A 179 -6.82 10.24 2.33
CA TRP A 179 -7.07 10.23 3.78
C TRP A 179 -7.72 8.92 4.22
N THR A 180 -8.74 8.42 3.50
CA THR A 180 -9.45 7.18 3.84
C THR A 180 -8.51 5.97 3.85
N ARG A 181 -7.60 5.89 2.88
CA ARG A 181 -6.56 4.85 2.85
C ARG A 181 -5.60 4.98 4.02
N THR A 182 -5.17 6.20 4.33
CA THR A 182 -4.29 6.50 5.48
C THR A 182 -4.93 6.09 6.80
N TYR A 183 -6.21 6.42 7.00
CA TYR A 183 -7.01 5.97 8.15
C TYR A 183 -7.11 4.44 8.20
N HIS A 184 -7.37 3.80 7.05
CA HIS A 184 -7.53 2.34 6.97
C HIS A 184 -6.31 1.59 7.52
N TYR A 185 -5.09 2.02 7.19
CA TYR A 185 -3.90 1.38 7.74
C TYR A 185 -3.64 1.74 9.21
N GLY A 186 -3.96 2.98 9.61
CA GLY A 186 -3.75 3.45 10.98
C GLY A 186 -4.63 2.79 12.04
N HIS A 187 -5.93 2.66 11.76
CA HIS A 187 -6.88 2.13 12.75
C HIS A 187 -6.71 0.62 13.02
N LEU A 188 -6.10 -0.13 12.09
CA LEU A 188 -5.82 -1.56 12.27
C LEU A 188 -4.61 -1.79 13.20
N ALA A 189 -3.54 -1.00 13.02
CA ALA A 189 -2.27 -1.25 13.69
C ALA A 189 -2.16 -0.58 15.07
N LEU A 190 -2.58 0.68 15.21
CA LEU A 190 -2.25 1.47 16.40
C LEU A 190 -3.07 1.08 17.66
N PRO A 191 -4.40 0.91 17.59
CA PRO A 191 -5.21 0.52 18.76
C PRO A 191 -4.83 -0.85 19.31
N THR A 192 -4.56 -1.82 18.43
CA THR A 192 -4.16 -3.17 18.83
C THR A 192 -2.82 -3.17 19.57
N MET A 193 -1.83 -2.41 19.06
CA MET A 193 -0.55 -2.23 19.76
C MET A 193 -0.70 -1.52 21.10
N SER A 194 -1.56 -0.50 21.20
CA SER A 194 -1.81 0.23 22.46
C SER A 194 -2.46 -0.67 23.52
N VAL A 195 -3.46 -1.47 23.15
CA VAL A 195 -4.08 -2.46 24.06
C VAL A 195 -3.05 -3.51 24.50
N GLY A 196 -2.24 -4.02 23.57
CA GLY A 196 -1.14 -4.94 23.90
C GLY A 196 -0.15 -4.32 24.90
N THR A 197 0.26 -3.07 24.65
CA THR A 197 1.20 -2.33 25.51
C THR A 197 0.60 -2.05 26.89
N PHE A 198 -0.70 -1.72 26.96
CA PHE A 198 -1.43 -1.61 28.22
C PHE A 198 -1.38 -2.92 29.01
N LEU A 199 -1.67 -4.06 28.38
CA LEU A 199 -1.62 -5.37 29.04
C LEU A 199 -0.21 -5.70 29.53
N LEU A 200 0.83 -5.35 28.76
CA LEU A 200 2.23 -5.49 29.18
C LEU A 200 2.55 -4.64 30.41
N TYR A 201 2.10 -3.38 30.47
CA TYR A 201 2.28 -2.54 31.66
C TYR A 201 1.57 -3.09 32.88
N ILE A 202 0.34 -3.59 32.71
CA ILE A 202 -0.41 -4.24 33.77
C ILE A 202 0.29 -5.52 34.27
N TYR A 203 0.83 -6.32 33.34
CA TYR A 203 1.64 -7.49 33.70
C TYR A 203 2.91 -7.08 34.46
N ALA A 204 3.66 -6.10 33.96
CA ALA A 204 4.87 -5.58 34.61
C ALA A 204 4.58 -5.02 36.00
N ALA A 205 3.46 -4.30 36.19
CA ALA A 205 3.03 -3.78 37.50
C ALA A 205 2.69 -4.89 38.51
N ARG A 206 2.25 -6.06 38.03
CA ARG A 206 1.98 -7.25 38.86
C ARG A 206 3.24 -8.06 39.14
N ALA A 207 4.12 -8.18 38.16
CA ALA A 207 5.37 -8.94 38.26
C ALA A 207 6.49 -8.19 38.98
N SER A 208 6.41 -6.85 39.05
CA SER A 208 7.42 -6.02 39.72
C SER A 208 7.51 -6.34 41.22
N LYS A 209 8.73 -6.69 41.66
CA LYS A 209 9.12 -6.82 43.07
C LYS A 209 9.42 -5.45 43.72
N GLY A 210 9.31 -4.36 42.96
CA GLY A 210 9.63 -3.00 43.42
C GLY A 210 8.64 -2.44 44.44
N LYS A 211 9.01 -1.33 45.09
CA LYS A 211 8.16 -0.60 46.05
C LYS A 211 6.84 -0.17 45.39
N GLY A 212 5.77 0.00 46.17
CA GLY A 212 4.42 0.34 45.68
C GLY A 212 4.35 1.55 44.72
N ARG A 213 5.30 2.49 44.83
CA ARG A 213 5.43 3.64 43.92
C ARG A 213 5.72 3.24 42.46
N SER A 214 6.62 2.28 42.21
CA SER A 214 6.94 1.82 40.84
C SER A 214 5.73 1.11 40.20
N ARG A 215 5.00 0.31 40.99
CA ARG A 215 3.76 -0.35 40.56
C ARG A 215 2.68 0.67 40.18
N GLY A 216 2.53 1.74 40.96
CA GLY A 216 1.61 2.84 40.66
C GLY A 216 1.94 3.57 39.35
N ILE A 217 3.23 3.82 39.09
CA ILE A 217 3.67 4.49 37.84
C ILE A 217 3.45 3.58 36.63
N LEU A 218 3.72 2.27 36.72
CA LEU A 218 3.43 1.32 35.64
C LEU A 218 1.93 1.22 35.33
N ALA A 219 1.07 1.25 36.36
CA ALA A 219 -0.38 1.29 36.16
C ALA A 219 -0.81 2.59 35.44
N ALA A 220 -0.26 3.74 35.86
CA ALA A 220 -0.50 5.02 35.19
C ALA A 220 -0.01 5.03 33.73
N ALA A 221 1.15 4.42 33.45
CA ALA A 221 1.68 4.25 32.10
C ALA A 221 0.72 3.46 31.20
N GLY A 222 0.15 2.38 31.74
CA GLY A 222 -0.89 1.61 31.06
C GLY A 222 -2.13 2.46 30.75
N VAL A 223 -2.69 3.14 31.75
CA VAL A 223 -3.89 3.97 31.57
C VAL A 223 -3.65 5.07 30.55
N ALA A 224 -2.52 5.78 30.63
CA ALA A 224 -2.14 6.80 29.65
C ALA A 224 -2.05 6.21 28.23
N THR A 225 -1.52 4.99 28.08
CA THR A 225 -1.40 4.32 26.78
C THR A 225 -2.76 4.00 26.16
N VAL A 226 -3.69 3.42 26.93
CA VAL A 226 -5.00 2.99 26.39
C VAL A 226 -6.01 4.13 26.27
N ALA A 227 -5.79 5.26 26.94
CA ALA A 227 -6.65 6.45 26.89
C ALA A 227 -6.87 7.00 25.47
N MET A 228 -6.00 6.68 24.52
CA MET A 228 -6.19 7.05 23.12
C MET A 228 -7.45 6.44 22.48
N VAL A 229 -7.93 5.29 22.98
CA VAL A 229 -9.16 4.63 22.49
C VAL A 229 -10.40 5.44 22.83
N PRO A 230 -10.73 5.73 24.11
CA PRO A 230 -11.87 6.58 24.44
C PRO A 230 -11.73 8.00 23.87
N PHE A 231 -10.52 8.55 23.73
CA PHE A 231 -10.30 9.81 23.03
C PHE A 231 -10.77 9.77 21.57
N THR A 232 -10.48 8.67 20.86
CA THR A 232 -10.91 8.51 19.47
C THR A 232 -12.43 8.55 19.36
N TRP A 233 -13.14 7.83 20.24
CA TRP A 233 -14.61 7.81 20.24
C TRP A 233 -15.21 9.17 20.60
N ALA A 234 -14.65 9.86 21.60
CA ALA A 234 -15.19 11.12 22.08
C ALA A 234 -14.96 12.29 21.12
N PHE A 235 -13.79 12.35 20.48
CA PHE A 235 -13.37 13.56 19.74
C PHE A 235 -13.18 13.34 18.24
N MET A 236 -12.72 12.16 17.81
CA MET A 236 -12.40 11.93 16.40
C MET A 236 -13.53 11.29 15.61
N LEU A 237 -14.40 10.52 16.26
CA LEU A 237 -15.46 9.75 15.59
C LEU A 237 -16.37 10.61 14.70
N PRO A 238 -16.88 11.79 15.13
CA PRO A 238 -17.74 12.60 14.28
C PRO A 238 -17.05 13.05 12.98
N THR A 239 -15.79 13.48 13.07
CA THR A 239 -15.00 13.88 11.89
C THR A 239 -14.67 12.70 11.00
N ASN A 240 -14.37 11.53 11.58
CA ASN A 240 -14.15 10.30 10.80
C ASN A 240 -15.39 9.95 9.98
N ASP A 241 -16.55 9.90 10.62
CA ASP A 241 -17.81 9.51 9.99
C ASP A 241 -18.17 10.46 8.85
N GLU A 242 -17.96 11.76 9.04
CA GLU A 242 -18.20 12.76 8.00
C GLU A 242 -17.23 12.62 6.82
N LEU A 243 -15.93 12.41 7.07
CA LEU A 243 -14.95 12.18 6.00
C LEU A 243 -15.26 10.91 5.21
N PHE A 244 -15.72 9.83 5.87
CA PHE A 244 -16.17 8.61 5.20
C PHE A 244 -17.44 8.84 4.38
N ARG A 245 -18.42 9.58 4.93
CA ARG A 245 -19.65 9.93 4.23
C ARG A 245 -19.34 10.73 2.95
N LEU A 246 -18.47 11.72 3.05
CA LEU A 246 -18.02 12.54 1.92
C LEU A 246 -17.24 11.71 0.89
N GLN A 247 -16.36 10.82 1.33
CA GLN A 247 -15.64 9.93 0.43
C GLN A 247 -16.60 9.05 -0.37
N ALA A 248 -17.58 8.42 0.30
CA ALA A 248 -18.56 7.58 -0.36
C ALA A 248 -19.40 8.36 -1.38
N ALA A 249 -19.83 9.57 -1.04
CA ALA A 249 -20.61 10.43 -1.94
C ALA A 249 -19.77 10.97 -3.13
N SER A 250 -18.47 11.24 -2.92
CA SER A 250 -17.57 11.74 -3.97
C SER A 250 -17.34 10.75 -5.12
N VAL A 251 -17.63 9.46 -4.91
CA VAL A 251 -17.55 8.41 -5.95
C VAL A 251 -18.67 8.54 -6.98
N THR A 252 -19.86 8.97 -6.54
CA THR A 252 -21.05 9.09 -7.41
C THR A 252 -21.25 10.50 -7.93
N GLU A 253 -20.89 11.52 -7.14
CA GLU A 253 -21.11 12.92 -7.46
C GLU A 253 -19.81 13.72 -7.26
N PRO A 254 -19.05 13.97 -8.34
CA PRO A 254 -17.88 14.84 -8.28
C PRO A 254 -18.32 16.26 -7.87
N GLY A 255 -17.78 16.77 -6.75
CA GLY A 255 -18.09 18.11 -6.24
C GLY A 255 -19.05 18.18 -5.04
N VAL A 256 -19.41 17.04 -4.42
CA VAL A 256 -20.23 16.99 -3.19
C VAL A 256 -19.68 17.85 -2.05
N ALA A 257 -18.36 18.04 -1.99
CA ALA A 257 -17.72 18.96 -1.07
C ALA A 257 -16.66 19.80 -1.78
N GLY A 258 -16.58 21.07 -1.41
CA GLY A 258 -15.50 21.96 -1.83
C GLY A 258 -14.16 21.50 -1.27
N PHE A 259 -13.10 21.65 -2.07
CA PHE A 259 -11.74 21.24 -1.68
C PHE A 259 -11.29 21.88 -0.37
N ASP A 260 -11.52 23.18 -0.18
CA ASP A 260 -11.10 23.89 1.04
C ASP A 260 -11.80 23.35 2.30
N ALA A 261 -13.07 22.99 2.22
CA ALA A 261 -13.81 22.41 3.33
C ALA A 261 -13.27 21.02 3.72
N VAL A 262 -12.96 20.18 2.73
CA VAL A 262 -12.33 18.88 2.97
C VAL A 262 -10.93 19.05 3.57
N ARG A 263 -10.16 20.00 3.04
CA ARG A 263 -8.80 20.32 3.50
C ARG A 263 -8.81 20.77 4.97
N GLU A 264 -9.73 21.63 5.35
CA GLU A 264 -9.89 22.09 6.74
C GLU A 264 -10.23 20.90 7.66
N MET A 265 -11.14 20.03 7.22
CA MET A 265 -11.54 18.85 7.99
C MET A 265 -10.39 17.87 8.21
N VAL A 266 -9.60 17.59 7.17
CA VAL A 266 -8.39 16.75 7.28
C VAL A 266 -7.33 17.41 8.17
N THR A 267 -7.20 18.74 8.12
CA THR A 267 -6.28 19.50 8.99
C THR A 267 -6.70 19.41 10.46
N SER A 268 -7.98 19.61 10.75
CA SER A 268 -8.55 19.46 12.10
C SER A 268 -8.37 18.02 12.61
N TRP A 269 -8.66 17.04 11.76
CA TRP A 269 -8.42 15.63 12.05
C TRP A 269 -6.96 15.34 12.41
N SER A 270 -6.02 15.94 11.67
CA SER A 270 -4.58 15.81 11.92
C SER A 270 -4.21 16.23 13.33
N TRP A 271 -4.69 17.39 13.77
CA TRP A 271 -4.44 17.90 15.11
C TRP A 271 -4.96 16.96 16.20
N MET A 272 -6.19 16.45 16.05
CA MET A 272 -6.73 15.47 16.99
C MET A 272 -5.93 14.18 16.99
N HIS A 273 -5.45 13.72 15.83
CA HIS A 273 -4.60 12.54 15.76
C HIS A 273 -3.25 12.76 16.44
N VAL A 274 -2.64 13.94 16.32
CA VAL A 274 -1.40 14.29 17.04
C VAL A 274 -1.66 14.21 18.55
N MET A 275 -2.71 14.86 19.05
CA MET A 275 -3.08 14.81 20.48
C MET A 275 -3.29 13.38 20.97
N ARG A 276 -4.00 12.57 20.19
CA ARG A 276 -4.19 11.14 20.46
C ARG A 276 -2.87 10.39 20.57
N SER A 277 -1.92 10.68 19.68
CA SER A 277 -0.63 9.98 19.59
C SER A 277 0.32 10.33 20.74
N LEU A 278 0.10 11.45 21.44
CA LEU A 278 0.86 11.80 22.64
C LEU A 278 0.55 10.89 23.82
N MET A 279 -0.63 10.25 23.88
CA MET A 279 -1.02 9.46 25.05
C MET A 279 -0.17 8.18 25.21
N PRO A 280 0.05 7.35 24.17
CA PRO A 280 1.02 6.25 24.23
C PRO A 280 2.45 6.71 24.51
N LEU A 281 2.85 7.90 24.03
CA LEU A 281 4.17 8.47 24.30
C LEU A 281 4.34 8.80 25.79
N VAL A 282 3.34 9.44 26.41
CA VAL A 282 3.31 9.68 27.86
C VAL A 282 3.38 8.34 28.61
N GLY A 283 2.63 7.33 28.15
CA GLY A 283 2.71 5.97 28.69
C GLY A 283 4.12 5.39 28.64
N ALA A 284 4.81 5.52 27.50
CA ALA A 284 6.19 5.08 27.32
C ALA A 284 7.17 5.77 28.29
N ILE A 285 7.05 7.09 28.45
CA ILE A 285 7.91 7.88 29.36
C ILE A 285 7.69 7.46 30.81
N LEU A 286 6.42 7.31 31.23
CA LEU A 286 6.09 6.86 32.58
C LEU A 286 6.61 5.44 32.83
N GLY A 287 6.41 4.53 31.87
CA GLY A 287 6.89 3.15 31.94
C GLY A 287 8.41 3.07 32.11
N ALA A 288 9.16 3.81 31.28
CA ALA A 288 10.61 3.89 31.38
C ALA A 288 11.07 4.45 32.74
N SER A 289 10.43 5.51 33.25
CA SER A 289 10.76 6.08 34.55
C SER A 289 10.54 5.10 35.72
N ALA A 290 9.50 4.25 35.63
CA ALA A 290 9.20 3.26 36.66
C ALA A 290 10.21 2.11 36.70
N ILE A 291 10.78 1.76 35.54
CA ILE A 291 11.84 0.74 35.39
C ILE A 291 13.16 1.29 35.89
N LEU A 292 13.50 2.54 35.54
CA LEU A 292 14.77 3.17 35.95
C LEU A 292 14.81 3.54 37.45
N ALA A 293 13.65 3.74 38.08
CA ALA A 293 13.54 4.09 39.50
C ALA A 293 13.24 2.89 40.43
N GLY A 294 13.08 1.68 39.88
CA GLY A 294 12.77 0.45 40.60
C GLY A 294 14.02 -0.36 40.92
#